data_AF-A0A4E0QWI6-F1
#
_entry.id   AF-A0A4E0QWI6-F1
#
_cell.length_a   1.000
_cell.length_b   1.000
_cell.length_c   1.000
_cell.angle_alpha   90.00
_cell.angle_beta   90.00
_cell.angle_gamma   90.00
#
_symmetry.space_group_name_H-M   'P 1'
#
loop_
_entity.id
_entity.type
_entity.pdbx_description
1 polymer ?
#
loop_
_entity_poly.entity_id
_entity_poly.type
_entity_poly.pdbx_seq_one_letter_code
_entity_poly.pdbx_strand_id
1 'polypeptide(L)'
;MKKNQIIFYLLIFILYLLFGQSYIVVLPSTKKCVRNEIRMVFYILEIGDSKKEIRQKINSLNLSHLHFFKKSTVIFSPFEWGAKNWEIYFNIVDDKLSGIMIRTADSIRQHPKNAPPDKGDIFERWKTVEIIEVD
;
A
#
# COMPACT_ATOMS: atom_id res chain seq x y z
N MET A 1 10.46 -24.75 -48.75
CA MET A 1 9.93 -23.46 -48.22
C MET A 1 10.44 -22.33 -49.11
N LYS A 2 9.58 -21.42 -49.60
CA LYS A 2 10.02 -20.35 -50.51
C LYS A 2 10.81 -19.29 -49.73
N LYS A 3 11.90 -18.75 -50.28
CA LYS A 3 12.73 -17.70 -49.63
C LYS A 3 11.90 -16.54 -49.04
N ASN A 4 10.82 -16.18 -49.73
CA ASN A 4 9.92 -15.10 -49.31
C ASN A 4 9.14 -15.41 -48.02
N GLN A 5 8.86 -16.68 -47.74
CA GLN A 5 8.20 -17.08 -46.48
C GLN A 5 9.15 -16.95 -45.30
N ILE A 6 10.44 -17.29 -45.48
CA ILE A 6 11.46 -17.15 -44.43
C ILE A 6 11.61 -15.67 -44.04
N ILE A 7 11.69 -14.78 -45.03
CA ILE A 7 11.80 -13.34 -44.81
C ILE A 7 10.57 -12.80 -44.05
N PHE A 8 9.37 -13.26 -44.41
CA PHE A 8 8.13 -12.85 -43.74
C PHE A 8 8.08 -13.26 -42.26
N TYR A 9 8.45 -14.51 -41.94
CA TYR A 9 8.50 -14.96 -40.54
C TYR A 9 9.58 -14.23 -39.73
N LEU A 10 10.70 -13.90 -40.35
CA LEU A 10 11.79 -13.18 -39.70
C LEU A 10 11.39 -11.74 -39.36
N LEU A 11 10.62 -11.08 -40.25
CA LEU A 11 10.03 -9.76 -39.99
C LEU A 11 9.03 -9.78 -38.83
N ILE A 12 8.14 -10.78 -38.78
CA ILE A 12 7.18 -10.94 -37.67
C ILE A 12 7.90 -11.17 -36.34
N PHE A 13 8.96 -12.00 -36.34
CA PHE A 13 9.74 -12.27 -35.15
C PHE A 13 10.47 -11.03 -34.63
N ILE A 14 11.05 -10.22 -35.53
CA ILE A 14 11.67 -8.93 -35.16
C ILE A 14 10.62 -7.97 -34.59
N LEU A 15 9.43 -7.90 -35.20
CA LEU A 15 8.34 -7.07 -34.68
C LEU A 15 7.92 -7.54 -33.28
N TYR A 16 7.77 -8.85 -33.09
CA TYR A 16 7.45 -9.44 -31.80
C TYR A 16 8.51 -9.13 -30.73
N LEU A 17 9.80 -9.16 -31.08
CA LEU A 17 10.86 -8.78 -30.15
C LEU A 17 10.83 -7.29 -29.81
N LEU A 18 10.57 -6.41 -30.79
CA LEU A 18 10.50 -4.96 -30.56
C LEU A 18 9.28 -4.58 -29.70
N PHE A 19 8.12 -5.15 -29.97
CA PHE A 19 6.89 -4.84 -29.22
C PHE A 19 6.81 -5.61 -27.89
N GLY A 20 7.24 -6.87 -27.84
CA GLY A 20 7.20 -7.70 -26.63
C GLY A 20 8.07 -7.17 -25.48
N GLN A 21 9.21 -6.56 -25.79
CA GLN A 21 10.09 -5.97 -24.76
C GLN A 21 9.50 -4.69 -24.14
N SER A 22 8.72 -3.92 -24.91
CA SER A 22 8.09 -2.68 -24.41
C SER A 22 7.00 -2.93 -23.35
N TYR A 23 6.37 -4.10 -23.35
CA TYR A 23 5.37 -4.47 -22.35
C TYR A 23 5.97 -4.82 -20.98
N ILE A 24 7.23 -5.28 -20.92
CA ILE A 24 7.84 -5.76 -19.67
C ILE A 24 8.39 -4.59 -18.84
N VAL A 25 8.80 -3.49 -19.47
CA VAL A 25 9.45 -2.36 -18.77
C VAL A 25 8.46 -1.38 -18.12
N VAL A 26 7.19 -1.36 -18.54
CA VAL A 26 6.21 -0.34 -18.11
C VAL A 26 5.51 -0.66 -16.78
N LEU A 27 5.66 -1.88 -16.23
CA LEU A 27 4.92 -2.32 -15.03
C LEU A 27 5.63 -2.26 -13.63
N PRO A 28 6.62 -1.38 -13.33
CA PRO A 28 7.09 -1.22 -11.94
C PRO A 28 6.68 0.08 -11.21
N SER A 29 5.84 0.94 -11.79
CA SER A 29 5.56 2.29 -11.23
C SER A 29 4.45 2.35 -10.17
N THR A 30 3.55 1.38 -10.14
CA THR A 30 2.39 1.31 -9.25
C THR A 30 2.79 1.10 -7.78
N LYS A 31 3.73 0.17 -7.51
CA LYS A 31 4.23 -0.12 -6.14
C LYS A 31 4.81 1.08 -5.41
N LYS A 32 5.47 2.00 -6.15
CA LYS A 32 6.04 3.22 -5.57
C LYS A 32 4.94 4.24 -5.24
N CYS A 33 3.92 4.36 -6.09
CA CYS A 33 2.81 5.29 -5.93
C CYS A 33 2.01 4.98 -4.66
N VAL A 34 1.61 3.71 -4.49
CA VAL A 34 0.81 3.25 -3.34
C VAL A 34 1.52 3.47 -2.00
N ARG A 35 2.81 3.17 -1.93
CA ARG A 35 3.61 3.40 -0.71
C ARG A 35 3.74 4.89 -0.41
N ASN A 36 3.74 5.74 -1.43
CA ASN A 36 3.84 7.18 -1.24
C ASN A 36 2.54 7.74 -0.65
N GLU A 37 1.39 7.26 -1.09
CA GLU A 37 0.07 7.66 -0.56
C GLU A 37 -0.08 7.32 0.91
N ILE A 38 0.30 6.11 1.31
CA ILE A 38 0.32 5.68 2.71
C ILE A 38 1.24 6.57 3.55
N ARG A 39 2.40 6.94 3.01
CA ARG A 39 3.30 7.89 3.69
C ARG A 39 2.70 9.28 3.77
N MET A 40 2.03 9.77 2.74
CA MET A 40 1.36 11.08 2.77
C MET A 40 0.31 11.13 3.87
N VAL A 41 -0.53 10.09 3.98
CA VAL A 41 -1.48 9.97 5.08
C VAL A 41 -0.77 9.90 6.44
N PHE A 42 0.33 9.15 6.54
CA PHE A 42 1.09 9.09 7.80
C PHE A 42 1.69 10.44 8.22
N TYR A 43 2.15 11.24 7.25
CA TYR A 43 2.80 12.52 7.54
C TYR A 43 1.81 13.65 7.84
N ILE A 44 0.63 13.67 7.21
CA ILE A 44 -0.38 14.71 7.47
C ILE A 44 -1.02 14.57 8.86
N LEU A 45 -1.02 13.35 9.41
CA LEU A 45 -1.61 13.06 10.71
C LEU A 45 -0.62 13.31 11.84
N GLU A 46 -1.12 13.93 12.89
CA GLU A 46 -0.38 14.37 14.06
C GLU A 46 -0.99 13.79 15.34
N ILE A 47 -0.14 13.43 16.30
CA ILE A 47 -0.59 12.95 17.60
C ILE A 47 -1.38 14.09 18.28
N GLY A 48 -2.56 13.76 18.79
CA GLY A 48 -3.52 14.71 19.34
C GLY A 48 -4.67 15.07 18.40
N ASP A 49 -4.55 14.78 17.09
CA ASP A 49 -5.63 15.02 16.12
C ASP A 49 -6.92 14.31 16.55
N SER A 50 -8.04 15.02 16.56
CA SER A 50 -9.35 14.42 16.79
C SER A 50 -9.78 13.54 15.61
N LYS A 51 -10.71 12.59 15.84
CA LYS A 51 -11.28 11.78 14.74
C LYS A 51 -11.82 12.62 13.58
N LYS A 52 -12.39 13.79 13.89
CA LYS A 52 -12.93 14.71 12.87
C LYS A 52 -11.81 15.31 12.03
N GLU A 53 -10.73 15.78 12.66
CA GLU A 53 -9.56 16.32 11.97
C GLU A 53 -8.85 15.27 11.13
N ILE A 54 -8.65 14.06 11.67
CA ILE A 54 -8.10 12.92 10.92
C ILE A 54 -8.91 12.69 9.64
N ARG A 55 -10.23 12.63 9.75
CA ARG A 55 -11.12 12.42 8.60
C ARG A 55 -11.04 13.56 7.60
N GLN A 56 -11.00 14.80 8.06
CA GLN A 56 -10.85 15.97 7.18
C GLN A 56 -9.52 15.96 6.45
N LYS A 57 -8.41 15.71 7.15
CA LYS A 57 -7.06 15.62 6.59
C LYS A 57 -6.98 14.51 5.54
N ILE A 58 -7.52 13.32 5.81
CA ILE A 58 -7.48 12.23 4.82
C ILE A 58 -8.37 12.54 3.62
N ASN A 59 -9.59 13.05 3.84
CA ASN A 59 -10.47 13.45 2.74
C ASN A 59 -9.84 14.53 1.85
N SER A 60 -9.02 15.43 2.42
CA SER A 60 -8.33 16.47 1.65
C SER A 60 -7.32 15.93 0.63
N LEU A 61 -6.85 14.69 0.81
CA LEU A 61 -5.88 14.07 -0.09
C LEU A 61 -6.52 13.49 -1.37
N ASN A 62 -7.86 13.45 -1.46
CA ASN A 62 -8.61 12.91 -2.62
C ASN A 62 -8.19 11.48 -3.04
N LEU A 63 -7.81 10.64 -2.07
CA LEU A 63 -7.36 9.27 -2.31
C LEU A 63 -8.57 8.33 -2.35
N SER A 64 -9.23 8.24 -3.51
CA SER A 64 -10.51 7.54 -3.71
C SER A 64 -10.45 6.01 -3.56
N HIS A 65 -9.26 5.43 -3.66
CA HIS A 65 -9.00 3.99 -3.52
C HIS A 65 -8.60 3.57 -2.10
N LEU A 66 -8.45 4.51 -1.17
CA LEU A 66 -8.15 4.19 0.22
C LEU A 66 -9.44 3.85 0.99
N HIS A 67 -9.49 2.65 1.55
CA HIS A 67 -10.64 2.18 2.30
C HIS A 67 -10.39 2.22 3.81
N PHE A 68 -11.35 2.77 4.56
CA PHE A 68 -11.33 2.75 6.03
C PHE A 68 -12.04 1.50 6.58
N PHE A 69 -11.32 0.64 7.30
CA PHE A 69 -11.93 -0.48 8.01
C PHE A 69 -12.34 -0.11 9.45
N LYS A 70 -13.61 -0.38 9.80
CA LYS A 70 -14.28 0.07 11.03
C LYS A 70 -13.73 -0.51 12.35
N LYS A 71 -13.07 -1.66 12.35
CA LYS A 71 -12.69 -2.36 13.61
C LYS A 71 -11.36 -1.87 14.21
N SER A 72 -10.51 -1.22 13.41
CA SER A 72 -9.20 -0.74 13.85
C SER A 72 -8.65 0.32 12.89
N THR A 73 -9.53 1.16 12.34
CA THR A 73 -9.24 2.29 11.43
C THR A 73 -8.06 2.00 10.49
N VAL A 74 -8.12 0.89 9.75
CA VAL A 74 -7.06 0.52 8.82
C VAL A 74 -7.29 1.24 7.51
N ILE A 75 -6.24 1.84 6.96
CA ILE A 75 -6.21 2.35 5.60
C ILE A 75 -5.43 1.37 4.74
N PHE A 76 -6.12 0.78 3.77
CA PHE A 76 -5.58 -0.17 2.81
C PHE A 76 -5.60 0.43 1.40
N SER A 77 -4.59 0.11 0.61
CA SER A 77 -4.58 0.34 -0.83
C SER A 77 -4.77 -0.99 -1.57
N PRO A 78 -5.83 -1.14 -2.36
CA PRO A 78 -6.09 -2.35 -3.11
C PRO A 78 -5.14 -2.48 -4.29
N PHE A 79 -4.71 -3.72 -4.52
CA PHE A 79 -3.99 -4.23 -5.70
C PHE A 79 -2.47 -4.16 -5.66
N GLU A 80 -1.86 -5.30 -5.34
CA GLU A 80 -1.10 -6.13 -6.30
C GLU A 80 -0.86 -7.52 -5.69
N TRP A 81 -1.20 -8.59 -6.42
CA TRP A 81 -0.86 -9.95 -6.02
C TRP A 81 0.67 -10.06 -5.84
N GLY A 82 1.12 -10.45 -4.65
CA GLY A 82 2.54 -10.70 -4.34
C GLY A 82 3.34 -9.51 -3.79
N ALA A 83 2.75 -8.34 -3.57
CA ALA A 83 3.40 -7.24 -2.86
C ALA A 83 2.90 -7.17 -1.41
N LYS A 84 3.83 -7.13 -0.44
CA LYS A 84 3.52 -6.85 0.98
C LYS A 84 2.84 -5.49 1.09
N ASN A 85 1.50 -5.48 1.10
CA ASN A 85 0.70 -4.26 1.15
C ASN A 85 0.98 -3.56 2.47
N TRP A 86 1.20 -2.25 2.42
CA TRP A 86 1.33 -1.47 3.65
C TRP A 86 -0.06 -1.09 4.14
N GLU A 87 -0.21 -1.03 5.45
CA GLU A 87 -1.43 -0.65 6.12
C GLU A 87 -1.08 0.35 7.23
N ILE A 88 -1.94 1.35 7.40
CA ILE A 88 -1.82 2.33 8.49
C ILE A 88 -2.77 1.91 9.60
N TYR A 89 -2.25 1.87 10.82
CA TYR A 89 -3.01 1.59 12.03
C TYR A 89 -3.01 2.84 12.90
N PHE A 90 -4.18 3.18 13.44
CA PHE A 90 -4.34 4.30 14.38
C PHE A 90 -4.70 3.77 15.76
N ASN A 91 -4.10 4.37 16.77
CA ASN A 91 -4.52 4.26 18.16
C ASN A 91 -5.25 5.54 18.52
N ILE A 92 -6.50 5.43 18.97
CA ILE A 92 -7.34 6.57 19.32
C ILE A 92 -7.80 6.40 20.77
N VAL A 93 -7.41 7.34 21.62
CA VAL A 93 -7.74 7.39 23.04
C VAL A 93 -8.44 8.71 23.29
N ASP A 94 -9.58 8.68 23.97
CA ASP A 94 -10.39 9.88 24.27
C ASP A 94 -10.66 10.76 23.04
N ASP A 95 -10.99 10.10 21.92
CA ASP A 95 -11.27 10.69 20.61
C ASP A 95 -10.08 11.37 19.89
N LYS A 96 -8.87 11.25 20.44
CA LYS A 96 -7.64 11.81 19.87
C LYS A 96 -6.66 10.73 19.43
N LEU A 97 -5.93 11.01 18.36
CA LEU A 97 -4.86 10.14 17.86
C LEU A 97 -3.75 10.08 18.92
N SER A 98 -3.58 8.94 19.58
CA SER A 98 -2.51 8.73 20.54
C SER A 98 -1.30 8.04 19.91
N GLY A 99 -1.50 7.29 18.81
CA GLY A 99 -0.42 6.61 18.11
C GLY A 99 -0.77 6.25 16.67
N ILE A 100 0.24 6.16 15.80
CA ILE A 100 0.09 5.76 14.40
C ILE A 100 1.30 4.95 13.95
N MET A 101 1.04 3.86 13.23
CA MET A 101 2.08 2.96 12.74
C MET A 101 1.76 2.43 11.34
N ILE A 102 2.82 2.08 10.60
CA ILE A 102 2.70 1.40 9.29
C ILE A 102 3.18 -0.04 9.44
N ARG A 103 2.36 -0.99 8.98
CA ARG A 103 2.67 -2.43 8.98
C ARG A 103 2.38 -3.07 7.65
N THR A 104 2.78 -4.33 7.48
CA THR A 104 2.36 -5.12 6.32
C THR A 104 1.01 -5.78 6.57
N ALA A 105 0.17 -5.90 5.54
CA ALA A 105 -1.11 -6.61 5.61
C ALA A 105 -0.96 -8.05 6.13
N ASP A 106 0.15 -8.72 5.79
CA ASP A 106 0.41 -10.10 6.21
C ASP A 106 0.77 -10.21 7.70
N SER A 107 1.19 -9.12 8.34
CA SER A 107 1.63 -9.13 9.73
C SER A 107 1.73 -7.74 10.34
N ILE A 108 0.93 -7.52 11.40
CA ILE A 108 1.01 -6.32 12.25
C ILE A 108 2.34 -6.17 13.00
N ARG A 109 3.13 -7.25 13.11
CA ARG A 109 4.46 -7.22 13.74
C ARG A 109 5.55 -6.82 12.75
N GLN A 110 5.30 -6.97 11.45
CA GLN A 110 6.29 -6.67 10.43
C GLN A 110 6.26 -5.18 10.08
N HIS A 111 7.30 -4.47 10.53
CA HIS A 111 7.58 -3.12 10.10
C HIS A 111 8.31 -3.14 8.73
N PRO A 112 7.76 -2.53 7.68
CA PRO A 112 8.46 -2.47 6.39
C PRO A 112 9.75 -1.66 6.50
N LYS A 113 10.86 -2.16 5.96
CA LYS A 113 12.19 -1.49 6.03
C LYS A 113 12.19 -0.02 5.58
N ASN A 114 11.28 0.35 4.67
CA ASN A 114 11.20 1.70 4.12
C ASN A 114 10.08 2.55 4.74
N ALA A 115 9.30 2.02 5.69
CA ALA A 115 8.28 2.81 6.37
C ALA A 115 8.94 3.81 7.34
N PRO A 116 8.32 4.98 7.58
CA PRO A 116 8.77 5.88 8.64
C PRO A 116 8.61 5.22 10.02
N PRO A 117 9.40 5.63 11.02
CA PRO A 117 9.21 5.20 12.41
C PRO A 117 7.81 5.54 12.90
N ASP A 118 7.26 4.68 13.76
CA ASP A 118 5.94 4.90 14.33
C ASP A 118 5.91 6.18 15.20
N LYS A 119 4.75 6.81 15.32
CA LYS A 119 4.54 8.01 16.16
C LYS A 119 3.66 7.69 17.35
N GLY A 120 3.95 8.32 18.49
CA GLY A 120 3.09 8.33 19.67
C GLY A 120 3.10 7.03 20.47
N ASP A 121 2.08 6.85 21.29
CA ASP A 121 1.89 5.67 22.13
C ASP A 121 1.23 4.55 21.30
N ILE A 122 2.08 3.65 20.80
CA ILE A 122 1.64 2.45 20.10
C ILE A 122 1.47 1.37 21.17
N PHE A 123 0.24 1.21 21.69
CA PHE A 123 -0.05 0.24 22.75
C PHE A 123 0.64 -1.10 22.52
N GLU A 124 1.31 -1.62 23.55
CA GLU A 124 1.80 -3.00 23.59
C GLU A 124 0.67 -4.03 23.42
N ARG A 125 -0.60 -3.62 23.54
CA ARG A 125 -1.79 -4.43 23.26
C ARG A 125 -1.78 -5.05 21.86
N TRP A 126 -1.12 -4.43 20.88
CA TRP A 126 -0.92 -4.99 19.54
C TRP A 126 0.21 -6.02 19.44
N LYS A 127 1.10 -6.12 20.44
CA LYS A 127 2.00 -7.26 20.59
C LYS A 127 1.23 -8.52 21.02
N THR A 128 0.08 -8.34 21.69
CA THR A 128 -0.76 -9.38 22.30
C THR A 128 -2.14 -9.50 21.65
N VAL A 129 -2.28 -9.22 20.35
CA VAL A 129 -3.42 -9.73 19.58
C VAL A 129 -3.04 -11.16 19.20
N GLU A 130 -3.29 -12.10 20.10
CA GLU A 130 -3.46 -13.49 19.69
C GLU A 130 -4.55 -13.50 18.63
N ILE A 131 -4.18 -13.95 17.44
CA ILE A 131 -5.11 -14.15 16.34
C ILE A 131 -6.06 -15.24 16.83
N ILE A 132 -7.22 -14.85 17.34
CA ILE A 132 -8.33 -15.77 17.53
C ILE A 132 -8.82 -16.06 16.12
N GLU A 133 -8.25 -17.09 15.51
CA GLU A 133 -8.88 -17.77 14.37
C GLU A 133 -10.24 -18.24 14.87
N VAL A 134 -11.28 -17.69 14.28
CA VAL A 134 -12.64 -18.20 14.44
C VAL A 134 -12.84 -19.13 13.25
N ASP A 135 -12.94 -20.43 13.56
CA ASP A 135 -13.27 -21.53 12.63
C ASP A 135 -14.49 -21.23 11.74
#